data_AF-A0AAP7ZHT2-F1
#
_entry.id   AF-A0AAP7ZHT2-F1
#
_cell.length_a   1.000
_cell.length_b   1.000
_cell.length_c   1.000
_cell.angle_alpha   90.00
_cell.angle_beta   90.00
_cell.angle_gamma   90.00
#
_symmetry.space_group_name_H-M   'P 1'
#
loop_
_entity.id
_entity.type
_entity.pdbx_description
1 polymer ?
#
loop_
_entity_poly.entity_id
_entity_poly.type
_entity_poly.pdbx_seq_one_letter_code
_entity_poly.pdbx_strand_id
1 'polypeptide(L)'
;MNKGILIVLLAGLAGACTHKEKTPLDSLPDMSAVRANLAFTCVHEADHLPALDPEADQLFQYGRYLQKKEGPKNFNEVARYYRIAAAHGHYKANSNLQGLVSQGIAESPDAPKETIDLAAQLVNQGIPGGYYDIGHYLELGYGLKQDPEMALRYMRKAADLGNPDAQFYVAEKLAPIDNAPAIARQMWQCATDQGHGRAALTLGVDLKTDKLYSEASNAFQRGVKSGSSAAALSLRDAFNNPPQSDQLNYLALSHDPERSRRYELIWTFLKDNDGRNPKVPDIDKIVPLPPAKLPPWDGTFQWEKDQAAAVPPQKPSAELIERLSQAKHLDPATGLPLAKPAQVAQAETEAAPPPVRLPLGTVARTGESCPQDGVWCVSLTKGMVADAERSFLKGMQLPSLTIYRPRRFAWMDNWMGVRQQTVAATWKLVGYLDEA
;
A
#
# COMPACT_ATOMS: atom_id res chain seq x y z
N MET A 1 -93.10 17.75 -5.12
CA MET A 1 -92.81 18.91 -6.00
C MET A 1 -91.68 18.49 -6.95
N ASN A 2 -91.99 17.99 -8.15
CA ASN A 2 -91.94 18.71 -9.45
C ASN A 2 -90.58 19.41 -9.66
N LYS A 3 -89.74 19.18 -10.68
CA LYS A 3 -89.83 18.66 -12.07
C LYS A 3 -88.41 18.11 -12.41
N GLY A 4 -88.19 17.02 -13.16
CA GLY A 4 -88.38 16.90 -14.60
C GLY A 4 -87.34 17.72 -15.39
N ILE A 5 -86.35 17.06 -16.02
CA ILE A 5 -85.82 17.32 -17.39
C ILE A 5 -84.82 16.21 -17.77
N LEU A 6 -85.13 15.57 -18.88
CA LEU A 6 -84.32 14.63 -19.65
C LEU A 6 -83.51 15.46 -20.68
N ILE A 7 -82.19 15.29 -20.76
CA ILE A 7 -81.40 15.69 -21.94
C ILE A 7 -80.45 14.54 -22.31
N VAL A 8 -80.74 13.96 -23.46
CA VAL A 8 -79.87 13.11 -24.30
C VAL A 8 -78.70 13.97 -24.80
N LEU A 9 -77.47 13.45 -24.90
CA LEU A 9 -76.56 13.66 -26.05
C LEU A 9 -75.19 12.97 -25.85
N LEU A 10 -74.92 12.09 -26.83
CA LEU A 10 -73.65 11.69 -27.45
C LEU A 10 -72.50 11.10 -26.62
N ALA A 11 -72.28 9.81 -26.91
CA ALA A 11 -70.97 9.21 -27.02
C ALA A 11 -70.07 10.01 -28.00
N GLY A 12 -68.99 10.56 -27.47
CA GLY A 12 -67.87 11.10 -28.21
C GLY A 12 -66.59 10.39 -27.77
N LEU A 13 -66.11 9.48 -28.62
CA LEU A 13 -64.78 8.89 -28.54
C LEU A 13 -63.73 10.02 -28.61
N ALA A 14 -63.04 10.27 -27.50
CA ALA A 14 -61.75 10.95 -27.51
C ALA A 14 -60.71 9.95 -27.02
N GLY A 15 -60.00 9.35 -27.98
CA GLY A 15 -58.77 8.63 -27.72
C GLY A 15 -57.74 9.64 -27.21
N ALA A 16 -57.58 9.72 -25.89
CA ALA A 16 -56.42 10.34 -25.28
C ALA A 16 -55.35 9.25 -25.17
N CYS A 17 -54.43 9.23 -26.13
CA CYS A 17 -53.16 8.54 -26.00
C CYS A 17 -52.44 9.12 -24.77
N THR A 18 -52.49 8.40 -23.64
CA THR A 18 -51.60 8.66 -22.52
C THR A 18 -50.19 8.27 -22.97
N HIS A 19 -49.45 9.26 -23.46
CA HIS A 19 -48.00 9.14 -23.50
C HIS A 19 -47.55 8.89 -22.06
N LYS A 20 -47.18 7.64 -21.76
CA LYS A 20 -46.40 7.31 -20.57
C LYS A 20 -45.11 8.10 -20.69
N GLU A 21 -45.03 9.22 -19.99
CA GLU A 21 -43.76 9.90 -19.78
C GLU A 21 -42.84 8.89 -19.11
N LYS A 22 -41.82 8.45 -19.85
CA LYS A 22 -40.75 7.61 -19.29
C LYS A 22 -40.14 8.40 -18.16
N THR A 23 -40.28 7.89 -16.94
CA THR A 23 -39.63 8.53 -15.79
C THR A 23 -38.12 8.35 -15.99
N PRO A 24 -37.24 9.28 -15.57
CA PRO A 24 -35.78 9.10 -15.75
C PRO A 24 -35.25 7.78 -15.16
N LEU A 25 -35.97 7.19 -14.19
CA LEU A 25 -35.72 5.87 -13.63
C LEU A 25 -35.88 4.72 -14.62
N ASP A 26 -36.79 4.82 -15.59
CA ASP A 26 -37.04 3.80 -16.62
C ASP A 26 -35.92 3.74 -17.69
N SER A 27 -34.98 4.69 -17.64
CA SER A 27 -33.82 4.77 -18.54
C SER A 27 -32.50 4.40 -17.87
N LEU A 28 -32.52 4.01 -16.59
CA LEU A 28 -31.31 3.54 -15.91
C LEU A 28 -30.94 2.14 -16.43
N PRO A 29 -29.66 1.88 -16.73
CA PRO A 29 -29.21 0.56 -17.16
C PRO A 29 -29.55 -0.49 -16.11
N ASP A 30 -29.87 -1.71 -16.56
CA ASP A 30 -30.11 -2.85 -15.68
C ASP A 30 -28.89 -3.08 -14.77
N MET A 31 -29.08 -2.81 -13.48
CA MET A 31 -28.04 -2.89 -12.46
C MET A 31 -27.65 -4.33 -12.14
N SER A 32 -28.32 -5.34 -12.73
CA SER A 32 -27.92 -6.76 -12.60
C SER A 32 -26.49 -6.99 -13.10
N ALA A 33 -26.10 -6.36 -14.22
CA ALA A 33 -24.75 -6.43 -14.77
C ALA A 33 -23.71 -5.72 -13.89
N VAL A 34 -24.09 -4.59 -13.28
CA VAL A 34 -23.24 -3.85 -12.32
C VAL A 34 -23.04 -4.67 -11.04
N ARG A 35 -24.08 -5.33 -10.53
CA ARG A 35 -24.00 -6.23 -9.36
C ARG A 35 -23.17 -7.49 -9.65
N ALA A 36 -23.27 -8.05 -10.85
CA ALA A 36 -22.42 -9.17 -11.28
C ALA A 36 -20.93 -8.78 -11.32
N ASN A 37 -20.61 -7.56 -11.77
CA ASN A 37 -19.23 -7.03 -11.78
C ASN A 37 -18.67 -6.74 -10.38
N LEU A 38 -19.52 -6.64 -9.36
CA LEU A 38 -19.10 -6.47 -7.96
C LEU A 38 -18.93 -7.79 -7.23
N ALA A 39 -19.40 -8.92 -7.79
CA ALA A 39 -19.30 -10.23 -7.17
C ALA A 39 -17.86 -10.52 -6.74
N PHE A 40 -17.70 -10.90 -5.48
CA PHE A 40 -16.42 -11.25 -4.89
C PHE A 40 -16.44 -12.72 -4.49
N THR A 41 -15.38 -13.43 -4.79
CA THR A 41 -15.13 -14.78 -4.30
C THR A 41 -13.86 -14.73 -3.47
N CYS A 42 -13.92 -15.23 -2.24
CA CYS A 42 -12.72 -15.29 -1.40
C CYS A 42 -11.72 -16.27 -2.01
N VAL A 43 -10.53 -15.76 -2.28
CA VAL A 43 -9.36 -16.48 -2.78
C VAL A 43 -8.21 -16.16 -1.84
N HIS A 44 -7.38 -17.14 -1.52
CA HIS A 44 -6.18 -16.90 -0.72
C HIS A 44 -4.96 -16.72 -1.63
N GLU A 45 -4.13 -15.73 -1.32
CA GLU A 45 -2.90 -15.44 -2.06
C GLU A 45 -2.00 -16.68 -2.14
N ALA A 46 -1.93 -17.46 -1.06
CA ALA A 46 -1.15 -18.69 -0.99
C ALA A 46 -1.48 -19.71 -2.10
N ASP A 47 -2.70 -19.70 -2.63
CA ASP A 47 -3.13 -20.60 -3.72
C ASP A 47 -2.50 -20.22 -5.08
N HIS A 48 -1.93 -19.00 -5.18
CA HIS A 48 -1.35 -18.42 -6.40
C HIS A 48 0.16 -18.21 -6.30
N LEU A 49 0.78 -18.57 -5.18
CA LEU A 49 2.23 -18.41 -4.98
C LEU A 49 2.99 -19.66 -5.45
N PRO A 50 4.00 -19.51 -6.33
CA PRO A 50 4.86 -20.63 -6.72
C PRO A 50 5.77 -21.03 -5.57
N ALA A 51 6.27 -22.26 -5.65
CA ALA A 51 7.35 -22.71 -4.79
C ALA A 51 8.61 -21.85 -5.01
N LEU A 52 9.32 -21.55 -3.93
CA LEU A 52 10.56 -20.77 -3.98
C LEU A 52 11.74 -21.70 -4.27
N ASP A 53 12.62 -21.28 -5.18
CA ASP A 53 13.88 -21.97 -5.41
C ASP A 53 14.73 -21.95 -4.12
N PRO A 54 15.24 -23.10 -3.63
CA PRO A 54 15.98 -23.15 -2.37
C PRO A 54 17.26 -22.32 -2.35
N GLU A 55 17.96 -22.19 -3.48
CA GLU A 55 19.19 -21.42 -3.56
C GLU A 55 18.89 -19.90 -3.55
N ALA A 56 17.84 -19.49 -4.26
CA ALA A 56 17.33 -18.13 -4.20
C ALA A 56 16.76 -17.78 -2.81
N ASP A 57 16.07 -18.71 -2.15
CA ASP A 57 15.60 -18.53 -0.76
C ASP A 57 16.78 -18.41 0.19
N GLN A 58 17.87 -19.17 0.01
CA GLN A 58 19.09 -18.99 0.82
C GLN A 58 19.64 -17.56 0.72
N LEU A 59 19.72 -16.99 -0.48
CA LEU A 59 20.12 -15.59 -0.68
C LEU A 59 19.15 -14.63 0.02
N PHE A 60 17.84 -14.85 -0.12
CA PHE A 60 16.82 -14.02 0.51
C PHE A 60 16.89 -14.07 2.04
N GLN A 61 16.99 -15.25 2.64
CA GLN A 61 17.08 -15.42 4.09
C GLN A 61 18.33 -14.75 4.65
N TYR A 62 19.46 -14.86 3.95
CA TYR A 62 20.68 -14.18 4.35
C TYR A 62 20.56 -12.65 4.23
N GLY A 63 19.98 -12.14 3.13
CA GLY A 63 19.65 -10.72 2.98
C GLY A 63 18.73 -10.21 4.09
N ARG A 64 17.70 -10.98 4.47
CA ARG A 64 16.81 -10.66 5.60
C ARG A 64 17.53 -10.65 6.93
N TYR A 65 18.44 -11.59 7.16
CA TYR A 65 19.27 -11.61 8.35
C TYR A 65 20.12 -10.34 8.45
N LEU A 66 20.82 -9.95 7.38
CA LEU A 66 21.61 -8.70 7.35
C LEU A 66 20.73 -7.46 7.60
N GLN A 67 19.54 -7.42 7.01
CA GLN A 67 18.60 -6.30 7.18
C GLN A 67 18.08 -6.18 8.63
N LYS A 68 17.91 -7.30 9.34
CA LYS A 68 17.41 -7.37 10.72
C LYS A 68 18.50 -7.22 11.78
N LYS A 69 19.75 -7.56 11.45
CA LYS A 69 20.88 -7.50 12.37
C LYS A 69 21.02 -6.08 12.95
N GLU A 70 21.32 -6.01 14.24
CA GLU A 70 21.59 -4.75 14.94
C GLU A 70 22.91 -4.11 14.47
N GLY A 71 22.98 -2.78 14.55
CA GLY A 71 24.14 -1.99 14.15
C GLY A 71 24.01 -1.35 12.76
N PRO A 72 25.09 -0.72 12.27
CA PRO A 72 25.13 -0.10 10.94
C PRO A 72 24.84 -1.13 9.84
N LYS A 73 23.98 -0.75 8.88
CA LYS A 73 23.52 -1.64 7.81
C LYS A 73 24.04 -1.15 6.46
N ASN A 74 24.57 -2.08 5.68
CA ASN A 74 24.84 -1.86 4.26
C ASN A 74 23.65 -2.35 3.44
N PHE A 75 22.74 -1.43 3.09
CA PHE A 75 21.55 -1.80 2.33
C PHE A 75 21.86 -2.13 0.86
N ASN A 76 22.97 -1.66 0.30
CA ASN A 76 23.43 -2.09 -1.02
C ASN A 76 23.85 -3.57 -1.01
N GLU A 77 24.47 -4.04 0.08
CA GLU A 77 24.75 -5.47 0.26
C GLU A 77 23.45 -6.29 0.39
N VAL A 78 22.46 -5.81 1.14
CA VAL A 78 21.14 -6.46 1.23
C VAL A 78 20.46 -6.51 -0.14
N ALA A 79 20.46 -5.39 -0.87
CA ALA A 79 19.86 -5.28 -2.19
C ALA A 79 20.52 -6.20 -3.22
N ARG A 80 21.85 -6.39 -3.16
CA ARG A 80 22.56 -7.38 -3.98
C ARG A 80 21.95 -8.77 -3.84
N TYR A 81 21.76 -9.26 -2.61
CA TYR A 81 21.17 -10.58 -2.39
C TYR A 81 19.73 -10.65 -2.89
N TYR A 82 18.94 -9.58 -2.66
CA TYR A 82 17.56 -9.56 -3.15
C TYR A 82 17.45 -9.48 -4.68
N ARG A 83 18.32 -8.73 -5.37
CA ARG A 83 18.36 -8.65 -6.83
C ARG A 83 18.61 -10.02 -7.45
N ILE A 84 19.61 -10.73 -6.96
CA ILE A 84 19.96 -12.05 -7.47
C ILE A 84 18.82 -13.04 -7.19
N ALA A 85 18.28 -13.06 -5.96
CA ALA A 85 17.15 -13.92 -5.62
C ALA A 85 15.89 -13.60 -6.47
N ALA A 86 15.56 -12.32 -6.65
CA ALA A 86 14.42 -11.87 -7.45
C ALA A 86 14.56 -12.28 -8.92
N ALA A 87 15.77 -12.22 -9.50
CA ALA A 87 16.03 -12.68 -10.87
C ALA A 87 15.79 -14.19 -11.07
N HIS A 88 15.84 -14.96 -9.98
CA HIS A 88 15.47 -16.38 -9.92
C HIS A 88 14.03 -16.62 -9.45
N GLY A 89 13.16 -15.61 -9.51
CA GLY A 89 11.72 -15.74 -9.25
C GLY A 89 11.33 -15.66 -7.77
N HIS A 90 12.24 -15.24 -6.89
CA HIS A 90 11.94 -15.16 -5.46
C HIS A 90 11.07 -13.93 -5.15
N TYR A 91 9.74 -14.12 -5.16
CA TYR A 91 8.77 -13.00 -5.05
C TYR A 91 8.92 -12.16 -3.77
N LYS A 92 9.26 -12.77 -2.62
CA LYS A 92 9.48 -11.99 -1.37
C LYS A 92 10.75 -11.14 -1.44
N ALA A 93 11.75 -11.58 -2.20
CA ALA A 93 12.99 -10.82 -2.37
C ALA A 93 12.74 -9.64 -3.29
N ASN A 94 11.97 -9.88 -4.36
CA ASN A 94 11.50 -8.86 -5.28
C ASN A 94 10.72 -7.76 -4.53
N SER A 95 9.64 -8.08 -3.79
CA SER A 95 8.87 -7.07 -3.05
C SER A 95 9.70 -6.30 -2.01
N ASN A 96 10.62 -6.98 -1.31
CA ASN A 96 11.51 -6.30 -0.37
C ASN A 96 12.52 -5.37 -1.07
N LEU A 97 13.04 -5.78 -2.22
CA LEU A 97 13.95 -4.97 -3.04
C LEU A 97 13.25 -3.71 -3.55
N GLN A 98 12.01 -3.85 -4.06
CA GLN A 98 11.20 -2.72 -4.51
C GLN A 98 11.09 -1.66 -3.39
N GLY A 99 10.82 -2.07 -2.15
CA GLY A 99 10.81 -1.18 -0.99
C GLY A 99 12.15 -0.49 -0.72
N LEU A 100 13.28 -1.21 -0.81
CA LEU A 100 14.60 -0.61 -0.61
C LEU A 100 14.97 0.40 -1.70
N VAL A 101 14.69 0.07 -2.97
CA VAL A 101 15.06 0.90 -4.13
C VAL A 101 14.13 2.12 -4.23
N SER A 102 12.82 1.93 -4.13
CA SER A 102 11.85 3.04 -4.25
C SER A 102 11.99 4.10 -3.17
N GLN A 103 12.44 3.72 -1.97
CA GLN A 103 12.69 4.64 -0.85
C GLN A 103 14.10 5.27 -0.91
N GLY A 104 14.93 4.93 -1.91
CA GLY A 104 16.30 5.40 -2.04
C GLY A 104 17.25 4.84 -0.96
N ILE A 105 16.86 3.76 -0.27
CA ILE A 105 17.66 3.10 0.76
C ILE A 105 18.77 2.26 0.12
N ALA A 106 18.49 1.66 -1.05
CA ALA A 106 19.48 0.98 -1.87
C ALA A 106 19.71 1.73 -3.18
N GLU A 107 20.96 1.83 -3.59
CA GLU A 107 21.36 2.53 -4.81
C GLU A 107 20.90 1.76 -6.05
N SER A 108 20.38 2.52 -7.02
CA SER A 108 20.00 2.05 -8.34
C SER A 108 20.31 3.12 -9.37
N PRO A 109 20.85 2.78 -10.56
CA PRO A 109 21.05 3.75 -11.64
C PRO A 109 19.76 4.43 -12.10
N ASP A 110 18.63 3.70 -12.02
CA ASP A 110 17.30 4.18 -12.35
C ASP A 110 16.28 3.50 -11.42
N ALA A 111 16.14 4.05 -10.21
CA ALA A 111 15.28 3.48 -9.17
C ALA A 111 13.81 3.33 -9.60
N PRO A 112 13.17 4.32 -10.26
CA PRO A 112 11.82 4.15 -10.80
C PRO A 112 11.72 3.00 -11.79
N LYS A 113 12.65 2.90 -12.74
CA LYS A 113 12.63 1.82 -13.73
C LYS A 113 12.84 0.45 -13.08
N GLU A 114 13.84 0.29 -12.22
CA GLU A 114 14.11 -0.98 -11.54
C GLU A 114 12.90 -1.45 -10.73
N THR A 115 12.27 -0.52 -9.99
CA THR A 115 11.07 -0.83 -9.19
C THR A 115 9.91 -1.30 -10.06
N ILE A 116 9.63 -0.62 -11.16
CA ILE A 116 8.54 -0.99 -12.07
C ILE A 116 8.84 -2.31 -12.79
N ASP A 117 10.09 -2.53 -13.22
CA ASP A 117 10.50 -3.80 -13.86
C ASP A 117 10.34 -4.98 -12.88
N LEU A 118 10.66 -4.79 -11.60
CA LEU A 118 10.45 -5.78 -10.54
C LEU A 118 8.96 -6.09 -10.32
N ALA A 119 8.11 -5.06 -10.21
CA ALA A 119 6.66 -5.25 -10.07
C ALA A 119 6.05 -5.94 -11.30
N ALA A 120 6.48 -5.55 -12.51
CA ALA A 120 6.07 -6.19 -13.76
C ALA A 120 6.52 -7.66 -13.84
N GLN A 121 7.68 -8.00 -13.30
CA GLN A 121 8.14 -9.38 -13.19
C GLN A 121 7.17 -10.23 -12.35
N LEU A 122 6.67 -9.71 -11.23
CA LEU A 122 5.69 -10.39 -10.39
C LEU A 122 4.34 -10.56 -11.11
N VAL A 123 3.87 -9.52 -11.82
CA VAL A 123 2.66 -9.60 -12.66
C VAL A 123 2.78 -10.69 -13.73
N ASN A 124 3.93 -10.76 -14.41
CA ASN A 124 4.20 -11.76 -15.44
C ASN A 124 4.25 -13.20 -14.89
N GLN A 125 4.59 -13.36 -13.61
CA GLN A 125 4.58 -14.63 -12.90
C GLN A 125 3.20 -14.98 -12.31
N GLY A 126 2.20 -14.10 -12.46
CA GLY A 126 0.88 -14.30 -11.88
C GLY A 126 0.82 -14.08 -10.37
N ILE A 127 1.85 -13.45 -9.77
CA ILE A 127 1.91 -13.20 -8.34
C ILE A 127 0.94 -12.07 -7.97
N PRO A 128 -0.02 -12.29 -7.04
CA PRO A 128 -1.04 -11.29 -6.70
C PRO A 128 -0.43 -9.96 -6.21
N GLY A 129 0.63 -10.02 -5.40
CA GLY A 129 1.36 -8.85 -4.92
C GLY A 129 1.92 -7.94 -6.03
N GLY A 130 2.29 -8.48 -7.20
CA GLY A 130 2.76 -7.65 -8.32
C GLY A 130 1.69 -6.72 -8.88
N TYR A 131 0.43 -7.19 -8.93
CA TYR A 131 -0.69 -6.34 -9.34
C TYR A 131 -0.97 -5.25 -8.30
N TYR A 132 -0.85 -5.57 -7.01
CA TYR A 132 -0.96 -4.59 -5.93
C TYR A 132 0.13 -3.52 -6.05
N ASP A 133 1.39 -3.93 -6.26
CA ASP A 133 2.54 -3.04 -6.40
C ASP A 133 2.36 -2.07 -7.58
N ILE A 134 1.99 -2.57 -8.78
CA ILE A 134 1.71 -1.70 -9.94
C ILE A 134 0.55 -0.75 -9.66
N GLY A 135 -0.52 -1.22 -9.01
CA GLY A 135 -1.63 -0.38 -8.58
C GLY A 135 -1.14 0.77 -7.71
N HIS A 136 -0.32 0.47 -6.71
CA HIS A 136 0.24 1.46 -5.79
C HIS A 136 1.13 2.49 -6.52
N TYR A 137 1.98 2.06 -7.45
CA TYR A 137 2.82 2.98 -8.22
C TYR A 137 2.04 3.86 -9.19
N LEU A 138 0.93 3.37 -9.75
CA LEU A 138 -0.02 4.18 -10.54
C LEU A 138 -0.75 5.22 -9.68
N GLU A 139 -1.05 4.93 -8.41
CA GLU A 139 -1.63 5.93 -7.50
C GLU A 139 -0.64 7.04 -7.16
N LEU A 140 0.63 6.69 -6.97
CA LEU A 140 1.68 7.64 -6.58
C LEU A 140 2.27 8.39 -7.78
N GLY A 141 2.19 7.83 -8.99
CA GLY A 141 2.93 8.33 -10.15
C GLY A 141 4.44 8.06 -10.08
N TYR A 142 4.86 6.97 -9.44
CA TYR A 142 6.27 6.60 -9.29
C TYR A 142 6.70 5.66 -10.42
N GLY A 143 7.57 6.11 -11.33
CA GLY A 143 8.00 5.34 -12.51
C GLY A 143 6.91 5.12 -13.58
N LEU A 144 5.65 5.31 -13.22
CA LEU A 144 4.48 5.30 -14.10
C LEU A 144 3.77 6.65 -14.02
N LYS A 145 3.06 7.02 -15.09
CA LYS A 145 2.17 8.19 -15.04
C LYS A 145 1.04 7.91 -14.06
N GLN A 146 0.76 8.86 -13.17
CA GLN A 146 -0.32 8.74 -12.20
C GLN A 146 -1.66 8.50 -12.89
N ASP A 147 -2.35 7.43 -12.50
CA ASP A 147 -3.66 7.05 -13.03
C ASP A 147 -4.47 6.28 -11.96
N PRO A 148 -5.30 7.00 -11.18
CA PRO A 148 -6.10 6.38 -10.11
C PRO A 148 -7.12 5.36 -10.60
N GLU A 149 -7.65 5.50 -11.82
CA GLU A 149 -8.63 4.56 -12.37
C GLU A 149 -7.96 3.25 -12.76
N MET A 150 -6.81 3.33 -13.41
CA MET A 150 -6.02 2.15 -13.74
C MET A 150 -5.51 1.48 -12.47
N ALA A 151 -5.05 2.26 -11.48
CA ALA A 151 -4.66 1.73 -10.18
C ALA A 151 -5.76 0.90 -9.53
N LEU A 152 -7.00 1.39 -9.52
CA LEU A 152 -8.13 0.65 -8.97
C LEU A 152 -8.39 -0.68 -9.69
N ARG A 153 -8.18 -0.73 -11.02
CA ARG A 153 -8.30 -1.98 -11.80
C ARG A 153 -7.22 -2.99 -11.41
N TYR A 154 -5.98 -2.54 -11.22
CA TYR A 154 -4.88 -3.38 -10.75
C TYR A 154 -5.12 -3.87 -9.31
N MET A 155 -5.56 -2.98 -8.41
CA MET A 155 -5.95 -3.33 -7.04
C MET A 155 -7.09 -4.37 -7.04
N ARG A 156 -8.11 -4.20 -7.89
CA ARG A 156 -9.19 -5.19 -7.99
C ARG A 156 -8.67 -6.53 -8.48
N LYS A 157 -7.81 -6.54 -9.51
CA LYS A 157 -7.22 -7.78 -10.02
C LYS A 157 -6.37 -8.49 -8.95
N ALA A 158 -5.59 -7.75 -8.16
CA ALA A 158 -4.82 -8.30 -7.05
C ALA A 158 -5.74 -8.92 -5.98
N ALA A 159 -6.85 -8.25 -5.63
CA ALA A 159 -7.83 -8.73 -4.68
C ALA A 159 -8.54 -10.02 -5.14
N ASP A 160 -8.90 -10.08 -6.43
CA ASP A 160 -9.53 -11.26 -7.05
C ASP A 160 -8.55 -12.45 -7.13
N LEU A 161 -7.24 -12.19 -7.15
CA LEU A 161 -6.18 -13.21 -7.06
C LEU A 161 -5.75 -13.52 -5.61
N GLY A 162 -6.42 -12.92 -4.63
CA GLY A 162 -6.25 -13.27 -3.23
C GLY A 162 -5.31 -12.38 -2.41
N ASN A 163 -4.68 -11.36 -2.98
CA ASN A 163 -3.77 -10.49 -2.22
C ASN A 163 -4.52 -9.80 -1.05
N PRO A 164 -4.11 -10.01 0.21
CA PRO A 164 -4.88 -9.54 1.37
C PRO A 164 -4.88 -8.02 1.53
N ASP A 165 -3.77 -7.34 1.17
CA ASP A 165 -3.69 -5.88 1.19
C ASP A 165 -4.64 -5.26 0.16
N ALA A 166 -4.70 -5.84 -1.05
CA ALA A 166 -5.63 -5.44 -2.10
C ALA A 166 -7.09 -5.74 -1.74
N GLN A 167 -7.36 -6.90 -1.13
CA GLN A 167 -8.70 -7.23 -0.62
C GLN A 167 -9.16 -6.18 0.40
N PHE A 168 -8.30 -5.81 1.33
CA PHE A 168 -8.56 -4.73 2.28
C PHE A 168 -8.76 -3.38 1.57
N TYR A 169 -7.86 -3.00 0.65
CA TYR A 169 -7.94 -1.74 -0.09
C TYR A 169 -9.28 -1.59 -0.84
N VAL A 170 -9.67 -2.62 -1.59
CA VAL A 170 -10.92 -2.59 -2.38
C VAL A 170 -12.14 -2.61 -1.44
N ALA A 171 -12.07 -3.35 -0.33
CA ALA A 171 -13.12 -3.32 0.68
C ALA A 171 -13.36 -1.91 1.21
N GLU A 172 -12.31 -1.13 1.52
CA GLU A 172 -12.44 0.26 1.99
C GLU A 172 -13.15 1.16 0.96
N LYS A 173 -12.97 0.91 -0.35
CA LYS A 173 -13.70 1.65 -1.40
C LYS A 173 -15.18 1.26 -1.49
N LEU A 174 -15.51 0.01 -1.16
CA LEU A 174 -16.88 -0.53 -1.20
C LEU A 174 -17.64 -0.34 0.11
N ALA A 175 -16.94 -0.08 1.22
CA ALA A 175 -17.49 0.06 2.57
C ALA A 175 -18.54 1.18 2.76
N PRO A 176 -18.49 2.32 2.05
CA PRO A 176 -19.54 3.33 2.14
C PRO A 176 -20.93 2.73 1.90
N ILE A 177 -21.92 3.19 2.67
CA ILE A 177 -23.27 2.61 2.72
C ILE A 177 -23.98 2.62 1.35
N ASP A 178 -23.63 3.59 0.51
CA ASP A 178 -24.15 3.82 -0.84
C ASP A 178 -23.43 3.03 -1.93
N ASN A 179 -22.36 2.30 -1.60
CA ASN A 179 -21.58 1.48 -2.52
C ASN A 179 -21.95 -0.02 -2.43
N ALA A 180 -21.17 -0.81 -1.66
CA ALA A 180 -21.39 -2.25 -1.52
C ALA A 180 -20.85 -2.78 -0.17
N PRO A 181 -21.38 -2.30 0.98
CA PRO A 181 -20.85 -2.63 2.31
C PRO A 181 -20.86 -4.13 2.63
N ALA A 182 -21.86 -4.87 2.13
CA ALA A 182 -21.92 -6.33 2.31
C ALA A 182 -20.75 -7.06 1.62
N ILE A 183 -20.28 -6.56 0.48
CA ILE A 183 -19.14 -7.11 -0.25
C ILE A 183 -17.84 -6.68 0.44
N ALA A 184 -17.75 -5.43 0.92
CA ALA A 184 -16.63 -4.98 1.73
C ALA A 184 -16.39 -5.89 2.95
N ARG A 185 -17.47 -6.25 3.67
CA ARG A 185 -17.40 -7.20 4.79
C ARG A 185 -16.84 -8.56 4.40
N GLN A 186 -17.27 -9.10 3.25
CA GLN A 186 -16.73 -10.38 2.74
C GLN A 186 -15.24 -10.28 2.42
N MET A 187 -14.81 -9.17 1.81
CA MET A 187 -13.40 -8.92 1.47
C MET A 187 -12.55 -8.73 2.73
N TRP A 188 -13.03 -7.98 3.74
CA TRP A 188 -12.35 -7.89 5.04
C TRP A 188 -12.25 -9.25 5.73
N GLN A 189 -13.30 -10.06 5.69
CA GLN A 189 -13.29 -11.42 6.25
C GLN A 189 -12.24 -12.30 5.55
N CYS A 190 -12.19 -12.28 4.21
CA CYS A 190 -11.18 -13.02 3.45
C CYS A 190 -9.75 -12.58 3.79
N ALA A 191 -9.48 -11.27 3.84
CA ALA A 191 -8.17 -10.75 4.22
C ALA A 191 -7.81 -11.10 5.68
N THR A 192 -8.80 -11.10 6.58
CA THR A 192 -8.65 -11.51 7.98
C THR A 192 -8.25 -12.97 8.11
N ASP A 193 -8.85 -13.86 7.33
CA ASP A 193 -8.56 -15.30 7.35
C ASP A 193 -7.16 -15.61 6.81
N GLN A 194 -6.61 -14.72 5.97
CA GLN A 194 -5.21 -14.74 5.52
C GLN A 194 -4.23 -14.09 6.51
N GLY A 195 -4.72 -13.58 7.64
CA GLY A 195 -3.90 -13.00 8.69
C GLY A 195 -3.61 -11.50 8.54
N HIS A 196 -4.41 -10.75 7.79
CA HIS A 196 -4.26 -9.29 7.67
C HIS A 196 -4.86 -8.54 8.86
N GLY A 197 -4.00 -8.04 9.77
CA GLY A 197 -4.42 -7.49 11.07
C GLY A 197 -5.29 -6.23 11.01
N ARG A 198 -5.09 -5.35 10.02
CA ARG A 198 -5.94 -4.17 9.82
C ARG A 198 -7.35 -4.55 9.33
N ALA A 199 -7.46 -5.56 8.47
CA ALA A 199 -8.75 -6.05 8.00
C ALA A 199 -9.53 -6.69 9.16
N ALA A 200 -8.85 -7.45 10.01
CA ALA A 200 -9.44 -8.06 11.20
C ALA A 200 -9.98 -7.02 12.20
N LEU A 201 -9.24 -5.93 12.40
CA LEU A 201 -9.68 -4.78 13.20
C LEU A 201 -10.92 -4.13 12.59
N THR A 202 -10.87 -3.77 11.31
CA THR A 202 -12.00 -3.11 10.62
C THR A 202 -13.24 -4.00 10.63
N LEU A 203 -13.10 -5.28 10.33
CA LEU A 203 -14.16 -6.27 10.41
C LEU A 203 -14.77 -6.35 11.81
N GLY A 204 -13.94 -6.35 12.86
CA GLY A 204 -14.43 -6.35 14.24
C GLY A 204 -15.24 -5.10 14.58
N VAL A 205 -14.81 -3.91 14.11
CA VAL A 205 -15.54 -2.65 14.29
C VAL A 205 -16.87 -2.64 13.53
N ASP A 206 -16.87 -3.12 12.29
CA ASP A 206 -18.05 -3.23 11.44
C ASP A 206 -19.09 -4.19 12.05
N LEU A 207 -18.67 -5.41 12.44
CA LEU A 207 -19.54 -6.37 13.11
C LEU A 207 -20.07 -5.86 14.45
N LYS A 208 -19.25 -5.13 15.23
CA LYS A 208 -19.68 -4.50 16.47
C LYS A 208 -20.75 -3.44 16.23
N THR A 209 -20.62 -2.66 15.16
CA THR A 209 -21.61 -1.64 14.75
C THR A 209 -22.96 -2.31 14.45
N ASP A 210 -22.93 -3.46 13.81
CA ASP A 210 -24.10 -4.32 13.55
C ASP A 210 -24.58 -5.14 14.77
N LYS A 211 -23.95 -4.95 15.94
CA LYS A 211 -24.23 -5.67 17.19
C LYS A 211 -23.98 -7.18 17.13
N LEU A 212 -23.18 -7.63 16.17
CA LEU A 212 -22.69 -9.01 16.03
C LEU A 212 -21.45 -9.18 16.93
N TYR A 213 -21.66 -9.08 18.24
CA TYR A 213 -20.59 -8.95 19.22
C TYR A 213 -19.68 -10.18 19.33
N SER A 214 -20.23 -11.38 19.14
CA SER A 214 -19.44 -12.62 19.20
C SER A 214 -18.50 -12.71 18.00
N GLU A 215 -19.02 -12.43 16.80
CA GLU A 215 -18.25 -12.39 15.56
C GLU A 215 -17.21 -11.28 15.60
N ALA A 216 -17.57 -10.11 16.13
CA ALA A 216 -16.64 -9.01 16.36
C ALA A 216 -15.49 -9.40 17.31
N SER A 217 -15.78 -10.09 18.42
CA SER A 217 -14.76 -10.61 19.33
C SER A 217 -13.79 -11.57 18.63
N ASN A 218 -14.32 -12.47 17.80
CA ASN A 218 -13.52 -13.40 17.00
C ASN A 218 -12.65 -12.67 15.96
N ALA A 219 -13.19 -11.64 15.29
CA ALA A 219 -12.44 -10.82 14.35
C ALA A 219 -11.30 -10.07 15.06
N PHE A 220 -11.55 -9.45 16.22
CA PHE A 220 -10.49 -8.83 17.02
C PHE A 220 -9.45 -9.86 17.47
N GLN A 221 -9.84 -11.06 17.92
CA GLN A 221 -8.91 -12.12 18.32
C GLN A 221 -7.99 -12.53 17.17
N ARG A 222 -8.53 -12.68 15.95
CA ARG A 222 -7.73 -12.90 14.74
C ARG A 222 -6.81 -11.71 14.44
N GLY A 223 -7.29 -10.49 14.67
CA GLY A 223 -6.46 -9.28 14.58
C GLY A 223 -5.26 -9.32 15.53
N VAL A 224 -5.45 -9.73 16.79
CA VAL A 224 -4.38 -9.91 17.77
C VAL A 224 -3.40 -10.98 17.31
N LYS A 225 -3.90 -12.13 16.85
CA LYS A 225 -3.08 -13.21 16.28
C LYS A 225 -2.17 -12.69 15.15
N SER A 226 -2.73 -11.82 14.32
CA SER A 226 -2.08 -11.12 13.21
C SER A 226 -1.25 -9.90 13.60
N GLY A 227 -1.08 -9.60 14.89
CA GLY A 227 -0.24 -8.50 15.38
C GLY A 227 -0.90 -7.13 15.46
N SER A 228 -2.23 -7.03 15.33
CA SER A 228 -2.95 -5.77 15.52
C SER A 228 -3.03 -5.40 17.00
N SER A 229 -2.20 -4.45 17.43
CA SER A 229 -2.24 -3.91 18.78
C SER A 229 -3.60 -3.24 19.07
N ALA A 230 -4.18 -2.52 18.11
CA ALA A 230 -5.50 -1.92 18.25
C ALA A 230 -6.61 -2.97 18.49
N ALA A 231 -6.50 -4.17 17.93
CA ALA A 231 -7.45 -5.24 18.21
C ALA A 231 -7.28 -5.78 19.65
N ALA A 232 -6.05 -5.86 20.15
CA ALA A 232 -5.78 -6.25 21.54
C ALA A 232 -6.35 -5.20 22.51
N LEU A 233 -6.19 -3.92 22.19
CA LEU A 233 -6.76 -2.80 22.94
C LEU A 233 -8.29 -2.89 22.99
N SER A 234 -8.93 -3.18 21.86
CA SER A 234 -10.39 -3.31 21.76
C SER A 234 -10.91 -4.44 22.66
N LEU A 235 -10.22 -5.59 22.71
CA LEU A 235 -10.61 -6.71 23.57
C LEU A 235 -10.33 -6.42 25.05
N ARG A 236 -9.19 -5.79 25.39
CA ARG A 236 -8.89 -5.34 26.75
C ARG A 236 -10.04 -4.51 27.31
N ASP A 237 -10.41 -3.46 26.58
CA ASP A 237 -11.42 -2.51 27.02
C ASP A 237 -12.82 -3.15 27.09
N ALA A 238 -13.13 -4.04 26.15
CA ALA A 238 -14.39 -4.79 26.19
C ALA A 238 -14.52 -5.71 27.41
N PHE A 239 -13.45 -6.39 27.84
CA PHE A 239 -13.46 -7.24 29.04
C PHE A 239 -13.54 -6.46 30.36
N ASN A 240 -13.38 -5.13 30.34
CA ASN A 240 -13.73 -4.29 31.48
C ASN A 240 -15.26 -4.16 31.66
N ASN A 241 -16.06 -4.65 30.70
CA ASN A 241 -17.52 -4.59 30.68
C ASN A 241 -18.05 -3.15 30.86
N PRO A 242 -17.71 -2.26 29.92
CA PRO A 242 -18.22 -0.90 29.95
C PRO A 242 -19.76 -0.90 29.76
N PRO A 243 -20.47 0.16 30.17
CA PRO A 243 -21.90 0.25 29.93
C PRO A 243 -22.20 0.30 28.42
N GLN A 244 -23.38 -0.16 28.00
CA GLN A 244 -23.80 -0.16 26.60
C GLN A 244 -23.79 1.25 25.95
N SER A 245 -23.89 2.31 26.76
CA SER A 245 -23.73 3.70 26.30
C SER A 245 -22.33 4.02 25.78
N ASP A 246 -21.31 3.29 26.23
CA ASP A 246 -19.96 3.34 25.67
C ASP A 246 -19.89 2.45 24.41
N GLN A 247 -20.43 2.97 23.30
CA GLN A 247 -20.44 2.26 22.02
C GLN A 247 -19.03 1.96 21.47
N LEU A 248 -18.01 2.69 21.94
CA LEU A 248 -16.63 2.50 21.52
C LEU A 248 -16.09 1.17 22.07
N ASN A 249 -16.30 0.88 23.35
CA ASN A 249 -15.69 -0.26 24.02
C ASN A 249 -16.65 -1.42 24.29
N TYR A 250 -17.97 -1.22 24.16
CA TYR A 250 -18.96 -2.25 24.45
C TYR A 250 -18.96 -3.39 23.41
N LEU A 251 -18.81 -4.63 23.88
CA LEU A 251 -18.82 -5.86 23.07
C LEU A 251 -19.67 -6.98 23.70
N ALA A 252 -20.60 -6.64 24.60
CA ALA A 252 -21.43 -7.60 25.34
C ALA A 252 -20.66 -8.74 26.04
N LEU A 253 -19.41 -8.49 26.41
CA LEU A 253 -18.58 -9.42 27.18
C LEU A 253 -18.79 -9.19 28.68
N SER A 254 -18.75 -10.27 29.45
CA SER A 254 -18.78 -10.19 30.92
C SER A 254 -17.47 -9.60 31.45
N HIS A 255 -17.54 -8.93 32.60
CA HIS A 255 -16.37 -8.38 33.27
C HIS A 255 -15.39 -9.51 33.60
N ASP A 256 -14.18 -9.44 33.06
CA ASP A 256 -13.11 -10.42 33.27
C ASP A 256 -11.76 -9.70 33.40
N PRO A 257 -11.34 -9.36 34.63
CA PRO A 257 -10.14 -8.57 34.86
C PRO A 257 -8.86 -9.30 34.45
N GLU A 258 -8.82 -10.64 34.50
CA GLU A 258 -7.63 -11.38 34.08
C GLU A 258 -7.52 -11.43 32.56
N ARG A 259 -8.63 -11.58 31.81
CA ARG A 259 -8.60 -11.42 30.35
C ARG A 259 -8.17 -10.03 29.94
N SER A 260 -8.75 -9.00 30.56
CA SER A 260 -8.36 -7.61 30.34
C SER A 260 -6.86 -7.42 30.58
N ARG A 261 -6.32 -7.92 31.71
CA ARG A 261 -4.88 -7.88 32.02
C ARG A 261 -4.02 -8.59 30.96
N ARG A 262 -4.42 -9.78 30.48
CA ARG A 262 -3.67 -10.51 29.45
C ARG A 262 -3.65 -9.74 28.12
N TYR A 263 -4.78 -9.17 27.69
CA TYR A 263 -4.80 -8.33 26.50
C TYR A 263 -3.99 -7.03 26.64
N GLU A 264 -3.92 -6.44 27.84
CA GLU A 264 -3.02 -5.31 28.10
C GLU A 264 -1.54 -5.69 27.92
N LEU A 265 -1.12 -6.86 28.43
CA LEU A 265 0.24 -7.36 28.22
C LEU A 265 0.54 -7.66 26.75
N ILE A 266 -0.42 -8.23 26.03
CA ILE A 266 -0.30 -8.47 24.58
C ILE A 266 -0.22 -7.15 23.81
N TRP A 267 -1.07 -6.18 24.14
CA TRP A 267 -1.05 -4.86 23.52
C TRP A 267 0.31 -4.18 23.74
N THR A 268 0.83 -4.24 24.96
CA THR A 268 2.16 -3.70 25.32
C THR A 268 3.26 -4.38 24.50
N PHE A 269 3.26 -5.71 24.46
CA PHE A 269 4.20 -6.49 23.66
C PHE A 269 4.18 -6.13 22.17
N LEU A 270 2.97 -6.07 21.57
CA LEU A 270 2.80 -5.73 20.17
C LEU A 270 3.27 -4.30 19.88
N LYS A 271 2.92 -3.33 20.74
CA LYS A 271 3.33 -1.92 20.62
C LYS A 271 4.85 -1.76 20.74
N ASP A 272 5.46 -2.36 21.75
CA ASP A 272 6.89 -2.20 22.02
C ASP A 272 7.77 -2.86 20.95
N ASN A 273 7.22 -3.85 20.24
CA ASN A 273 7.91 -4.55 19.17
C ASN A 273 7.44 -4.15 17.76
N ASP A 274 6.57 -3.15 17.59
CA ASP A 274 5.87 -2.84 16.33
C ASP A 274 6.80 -2.77 15.11
N GLY A 275 7.98 -2.14 15.25
CA GLY A 275 8.99 -2.06 14.19
C GLY A 275 9.61 -3.40 13.74
N ARG A 276 9.33 -4.50 14.44
CA ARG A 276 9.74 -5.88 14.13
C ARG A 276 8.58 -6.74 13.62
N ASN A 277 7.39 -6.15 13.43
CA ASN A 277 6.15 -6.78 12.98
C ASN A 277 5.80 -8.06 13.79
N PRO A 278 5.60 -7.93 15.12
CA PRO A 278 5.34 -9.05 16.01
C PRO A 278 3.97 -9.67 15.71
N LYS A 279 3.83 -10.96 16.00
CA LYS A 279 2.58 -11.74 15.88
C LYS A 279 2.34 -12.50 17.18
N VAL A 280 1.10 -12.93 17.42
CA VAL A 280 0.73 -13.73 18.60
C VAL A 280 0.03 -15.02 18.16
N PRO A 281 0.74 -15.93 17.46
CA PRO A 281 0.11 -17.13 16.87
C PRO A 281 -0.50 -18.07 17.93
N ASP A 282 -0.02 -17.99 19.16
CA ASP A 282 -0.42 -18.73 20.34
C ASP A 282 -1.49 -18.03 21.19
N ILE A 283 -2.15 -16.98 20.67
CA ILE A 283 -3.13 -16.18 21.43
C ILE A 283 -4.22 -17.03 22.10
N ASP A 284 -4.73 -18.08 21.45
CA ASP A 284 -5.77 -18.94 22.03
C ASP A 284 -5.25 -19.86 23.16
N LYS A 285 -3.93 -20.03 23.25
CA LYS A 285 -3.26 -20.68 24.40
C LYS A 285 -2.94 -19.70 25.51
N ILE A 286 -3.02 -18.39 25.25
CA ILE A 286 -2.77 -17.32 26.22
C ILE A 286 -4.10 -16.81 26.79
N VAL A 287 -5.04 -16.43 25.94
CA VAL A 287 -6.33 -15.83 26.30
C VAL A 287 -7.40 -16.28 25.30
N PRO A 288 -7.92 -17.52 25.42
CA PRO A 288 -9.04 -17.95 24.59
C PRO A 288 -10.30 -17.15 24.95
N LEU A 289 -11.10 -16.84 23.93
CA LEU A 289 -12.38 -16.16 24.11
C LEU A 289 -13.35 -17.05 24.92
N PRO A 290 -14.29 -16.45 25.69
CA PRO A 290 -15.38 -17.19 26.32
C PRO A 290 -16.16 -18.05 25.31
N PRO A 291 -16.68 -19.22 25.71
CA PRO A 291 -16.80 -19.71 27.08
C PRO A 291 -15.58 -20.48 27.61
N ALA A 292 -14.48 -20.57 26.87
CA ALA A 292 -13.29 -21.31 27.31
C ALA A 292 -12.72 -20.75 28.62
N LYS A 293 -12.23 -21.61 29.51
CA LYS A 293 -11.52 -21.19 30.72
C LYS A 293 -10.11 -20.73 30.36
N LEU A 294 -9.55 -19.80 31.15
CA LEU A 294 -8.17 -19.38 30.95
C LEU A 294 -7.21 -20.52 31.28
N PRO A 295 -6.28 -20.86 30.36
CA PRO A 295 -5.23 -21.80 30.66
C PRO A 295 -4.16 -21.16 31.56
N PRO A 296 -3.33 -21.97 32.24
CA PRO A 296 -2.06 -21.50 32.79
C PRO A 296 -1.21 -20.85 31.69
N TRP A 297 -0.56 -19.74 32.00
CA TRP A 297 0.31 -19.02 31.07
C TRP A 297 1.53 -18.52 31.83
N ASP A 298 2.71 -18.71 31.24
CA ASP A 298 4.02 -18.40 31.82
C ASP A 298 4.41 -16.92 31.67
N GLY A 299 3.57 -16.11 31.02
CA GLY A 299 3.85 -14.69 30.76
C GLY A 299 4.72 -14.42 29.54
N THR A 300 5.01 -15.44 28.72
CA THR A 300 5.87 -15.32 27.53
C THR A 300 5.10 -15.54 26.23
N PHE A 301 5.62 -15.01 25.12
CA PHE A 301 5.02 -15.18 23.80
C PHE A 301 5.83 -16.14 22.92
N GLN A 302 5.15 -16.97 22.12
CA GLN A 302 5.83 -17.86 21.16
C GLN A 302 6.78 -17.08 20.25
N TRP A 303 6.40 -15.88 19.81
CA TRP A 303 7.26 -15.03 18.97
C TRP A 303 8.60 -14.70 19.64
N GLU A 304 8.62 -14.44 20.96
CA GLU A 304 9.88 -14.16 21.67
C GLU A 304 10.76 -15.42 21.75
N LYS A 305 10.14 -16.57 22.01
CA LYS A 305 10.82 -17.87 22.02
C LYS A 305 11.45 -18.17 20.66
N ASP A 306 10.71 -17.94 19.58
CA ASP A 306 11.18 -18.15 18.21
C ASP A 306 12.36 -17.23 17.87
N GLN A 307 12.32 -15.98 18.31
CA GLN A 307 13.40 -15.02 18.08
C GLN A 307 14.65 -15.36 18.88
N ALA A 308 14.50 -15.84 20.11
CA ALA A 308 15.62 -16.29 20.95
C ALA A 308 16.25 -17.60 20.42
N ALA A 309 15.45 -18.47 19.80
CA ALA A 309 15.91 -19.74 19.22
C ALA A 309 16.43 -19.60 17.77
N ALA A 310 16.29 -18.43 17.14
CA ALA A 310 16.65 -18.24 15.74
C ALA A 310 18.16 -18.40 15.49
N VAL A 311 18.52 -19.39 14.68
CA VAL A 311 19.90 -19.60 14.23
C VAL A 311 20.17 -18.72 13.01
N PRO A 312 21.28 -17.97 12.96
CA PRO A 312 21.65 -17.18 11.78
C PRO A 312 21.73 -18.07 10.53
N PRO A 313 21.14 -17.63 9.39
CA PRO A 313 21.26 -18.39 8.15
C PRO A 313 22.72 -18.46 7.70
N GLN A 314 23.08 -19.57 7.06
CA GLN A 314 24.42 -19.74 6.52
C GLN A 314 24.68 -18.70 5.42
N LYS A 315 25.84 -18.03 5.48
CA LYS A 315 26.26 -17.12 4.43
C LYS A 315 26.37 -17.85 3.08
N PRO A 316 25.70 -17.36 2.02
CA PRO A 316 25.85 -17.89 0.66
C PRO A 316 27.32 -17.89 0.22
N SER A 317 27.79 -18.99 -0.35
CA SER A 317 29.16 -19.11 -0.87
C SER A 317 29.39 -18.20 -2.07
N ALA A 318 30.63 -17.76 -2.29
CA ALA A 318 30.98 -16.91 -3.44
C ALA A 318 30.67 -17.62 -4.77
N GLU A 319 30.90 -18.93 -4.85
CA GLU A 319 30.62 -19.77 -6.01
C GLU A 319 29.12 -19.82 -6.33
N LEU A 320 28.27 -19.85 -5.31
CA LEU A 320 26.82 -19.82 -5.47
C LEU A 320 26.37 -18.48 -6.05
N ILE A 321 26.85 -17.38 -5.47
CA ILE A 321 26.52 -16.03 -5.93
C ILE A 321 26.98 -15.84 -7.37
N GLU A 322 28.21 -16.24 -7.70
CA GLU A 322 28.77 -16.16 -9.05
C GLU A 322 27.92 -16.94 -10.05
N ARG A 323 27.61 -18.22 -9.75
CA ARG A 323 26.80 -19.06 -10.63
C ARG A 323 25.40 -18.49 -10.87
N LEU A 324 24.71 -18.05 -9.81
CA LEU A 324 23.36 -17.51 -9.93
C LEU A 324 23.33 -16.18 -10.68
N SER A 325 24.32 -15.31 -10.46
CA SER A 325 24.45 -14.05 -11.18
C SER A 325 24.76 -14.27 -12.67
N GLN A 326 25.71 -15.15 -13.00
CA GLN A 326 26.03 -15.49 -14.39
C GLN A 326 24.82 -16.04 -15.15
N ALA A 327 24.04 -16.93 -14.52
CA ALA A 327 22.84 -17.52 -15.12
C ALA A 327 21.75 -16.48 -15.48
N LYS A 328 21.81 -15.28 -14.90
CA LYS A 328 20.86 -14.18 -15.14
C LYS A 328 21.53 -12.93 -15.74
N HIS A 329 22.79 -13.04 -16.15
CA HIS A 329 23.59 -11.93 -16.67
C HIS A 329 23.64 -10.71 -15.72
N LEU A 330 23.86 -10.97 -14.43
CA LEU A 330 23.97 -9.96 -13.38
C LEU A 330 25.43 -9.80 -12.94
N ASP A 331 25.78 -8.61 -12.46
CA ASP A 331 27.02 -8.37 -11.72
C ASP A 331 26.95 -9.09 -10.36
N PRO A 332 27.87 -10.02 -10.07
CA PRO A 332 27.92 -10.71 -8.78
C PRO A 332 28.04 -9.79 -7.58
N ALA A 333 28.66 -8.61 -7.70
CA ALA A 333 28.92 -7.69 -6.59
C ALA A 333 27.71 -6.82 -6.23
N THR A 334 26.91 -6.43 -7.22
CA THR A 334 25.78 -5.50 -7.02
C THR A 334 24.41 -6.15 -7.25
N GLY A 335 24.37 -7.28 -7.96
CA GLY A 335 23.16 -7.92 -8.46
C GLY A 335 22.50 -7.18 -9.63
N LEU A 336 23.09 -6.07 -10.11
CA LEU A 336 22.53 -5.30 -11.21
C LEU A 336 22.76 -6.00 -12.56
N PRO A 337 21.87 -5.80 -13.56
CA PRO A 337 22.08 -6.34 -14.91
C PRO A 337 23.38 -5.81 -15.54
N LEU A 338 24.16 -6.71 -16.15
CA LEU A 338 25.33 -6.32 -16.95
C LEU A 338 24.87 -5.74 -18.29
N ALA A 339 25.56 -4.69 -18.77
CA ALA A 339 25.30 -4.11 -20.07
C ALA A 339 25.48 -5.18 -21.17
N LYS A 340 24.60 -5.17 -22.19
CA LYS A 340 24.73 -6.11 -23.32
C LYS A 340 26.07 -5.86 -24.04
N PRO A 341 26.80 -6.90 -24.48
CA PRO A 341 28.06 -6.76 -25.21
C PRO A 341 27.98 -5.86 -26.46
N ALA A 342 26.80 -5.74 -27.07
CA ALA A 342 26.57 -4.90 -28.24
C ALA A 342 26.62 -3.38 -27.95
N GLN A 343 26.49 -2.95 -26.69
CA GLN A 343 26.62 -1.53 -26.31
C GLN A 343 28.04 -1.17 -25.85
N VAL A 344 28.83 -2.14 -25.38
CA VAL A 344 30.22 -1.91 -24.95
C VAL A 344 31.12 -1.67 -26.17
N ALA A 345 30.87 -2.38 -27.28
CA ALA A 345 31.64 -2.20 -28.53
C ALA A 345 31.42 -0.84 -29.23
N GLN A 346 30.43 -0.05 -28.82
CA GLN A 346 30.24 1.33 -29.30
C GLN A 346 30.61 2.39 -28.26
N ALA A 347 30.75 2.02 -26.98
CA ALA A 347 31.11 2.95 -25.91
C ALA A 347 32.64 3.06 -25.70
N GLU A 348 33.44 2.11 -26.18
CA GLU A 348 34.91 2.11 -25.96
C GLU A 348 35.73 2.81 -27.07
N THR A 349 35.10 3.48 -28.03
CA THR A 349 35.83 4.25 -29.09
C THR A 349 35.49 5.73 -29.21
N GLU A 350 34.73 6.31 -28.28
CA GLU A 350 34.72 7.77 -28.11
C GLU A 350 34.98 8.09 -26.65
N ALA A 351 36.24 8.42 -26.34
CA ALA A 351 36.52 9.28 -25.21
C ALA A 351 35.79 10.61 -25.48
N ALA A 352 34.55 10.70 -25.01
CA ALA A 352 33.78 11.93 -25.05
C ALA A 352 34.62 13.02 -24.35
N PRO A 353 34.81 14.18 -24.98
CA PRO A 353 35.48 15.29 -24.32
C PRO A 353 34.74 15.60 -23.00
N PRO A 354 35.44 16.09 -21.97
CA PRO A 354 34.83 16.37 -20.68
C PRO A 354 33.55 17.19 -20.90
N PRO A 355 32.41 16.79 -20.28
CA PRO A 355 31.15 17.46 -20.53
C PRO A 355 31.32 18.94 -20.20
N VAL A 356 31.02 19.80 -21.18
CA VAL A 356 31.06 21.25 -21.02
C VAL A 356 30.05 21.62 -19.93
N ARG A 357 30.53 21.83 -18.70
CA ARG A 357 29.69 22.27 -17.58
C ARG A 357 29.13 23.66 -17.91
N LEU A 358 27.81 23.80 -17.82
CA LEU A 358 27.17 25.10 -17.96
C LEU A 358 27.56 25.98 -16.76
N PRO A 359 27.84 27.28 -16.96
CA PRO A 359 28.26 28.17 -15.88
C PRO A 359 27.19 28.27 -14.80
N LEU A 360 27.62 28.38 -13.53
CA LEU A 360 26.73 28.73 -12.43
C LEU A 360 26.01 30.03 -12.76
N GLY A 361 24.70 30.04 -12.50
CA GLY A 361 23.80 31.10 -12.90
C GLY A 361 23.09 30.89 -14.24
N THR A 362 23.35 29.77 -14.94
CA THR A 362 22.55 29.34 -16.09
C THR A 362 21.09 29.22 -15.69
N VAL A 363 20.19 29.66 -16.57
CA VAL A 363 18.75 29.73 -16.31
C VAL A 363 17.98 28.81 -17.24
N ALA A 364 16.96 28.13 -16.71
CA ALA A 364 16.02 27.31 -17.46
C ALA A 364 14.61 27.47 -16.90
N ARG A 365 13.57 27.21 -17.70
CA ARG A 365 12.17 27.49 -17.36
C ARG A 365 11.38 26.20 -17.14
N THR A 366 10.30 26.32 -16.36
CA THR A 366 9.30 25.26 -16.24
C THR A 366 8.89 24.70 -17.60
N GLY A 367 8.87 23.37 -17.72
CA GLY A 367 8.52 22.65 -18.94
C GLY A 367 9.70 22.36 -19.87
N GLU A 368 10.84 23.04 -19.70
CA GLU A 368 12.06 22.75 -20.44
C GLU A 368 12.81 21.55 -19.83
N SER A 369 13.55 20.83 -20.66
CA SER A 369 14.52 19.83 -20.17
C SER A 369 15.68 20.54 -19.48
N CYS A 370 16.01 20.07 -18.28
CA CYS A 370 17.11 20.56 -17.48
C CYS A 370 18.41 20.43 -18.28
N PRO A 371 19.18 21.51 -18.48
CA PRO A 371 20.29 21.48 -19.42
C PRO A 371 21.59 20.94 -18.80
N GLN A 372 21.66 20.81 -17.46
CA GLN A 372 22.85 20.39 -16.73
C GLN A 372 22.49 19.78 -15.37
N ASP A 373 23.19 18.70 -15.00
CA ASP A 373 23.12 18.12 -13.66
C ASP A 373 23.53 19.17 -12.61
N GLY A 374 22.68 19.40 -11.63
CA GLY A 374 22.99 20.39 -10.61
C GLY A 374 21.89 20.64 -9.59
N VAL A 375 22.23 21.48 -8.62
CA VAL A 375 21.29 22.10 -7.70
C VAL A 375 20.80 23.39 -8.35
N TRP A 376 19.49 23.50 -8.53
CA TRP A 376 18.84 24.64 -9.15
C TRP A 376 17.95 25.35 -8.15
N CYS A 377 18.12 26.66 -8.07
CA CYS A 377 17.38 27.56 -7.20
C CYS A 377 16.33 28.36 -8.00
N VAL A 378 15.10 28.46 -7.49
CA VAL A 378 14.09 29.32 -8.10
C VAL A 378 14.32 30.80 -7.77
N SER A 379 14.26 31.64 -8.79
CA SER A 379 14.21 33.10 -8.60
C SER A 379 12.80 33.55 -8.23
N LEU A 380 12.53 33.82 -6.96
CA LEU A 380 11.24 34.30 -6.45
C LEU A 380 11.18 35.84 -6.34
N THR A 381 10.01 36.43 -6.58
CA THR A 381 9.76 37.85 -6.25
C THR A 381 9.59 38.06 -4.74
N LYS A 382 9.97 39.24 -4.23
CA LYS A 382 9.92 39.63 -2.81
C LYS A 382 8.53 39.36 -2.20
N GLY A 383 8.46 38.50 -1.17
CA GLY A 383 7.23 38.15 -0.45
C GLY A 383 6.60 36.81 -0.82
N MET A 384 7.19 36.04 -1.73
CA MET A 384 6.80 34.65 -2.01
C MET A 384 7.69 33.66 -1.25
N VAL A 385 7.11 32.54 -0.82
CA VAL A 385 7.81 31.42 -0.18
C VAL A 385 7.52 30.14 -0.97
N ALA A 386 8.56 29.40 -1.32
CA ALA A 386 8.51 28.06 -1.91
C ALA A 386 9.80 27.30 -1.54
N ASP A 387 9.80 25.96 -1.65
CA ASP A 387 11.03 25.17 -1.58
C ASP A 387 11.95 25.61 -2.70
N ALA A 388 12.97 26.39 -2.33
CA ALA A 388 13.69 27.23 -3.27
C ALA A 388 14.75 26.47 -4.06
N GLU A 389 15.29 25.37 -3.53
CA GLU A 389 16.40 24.63 -4.12
C GLU A 389 16.02 23.17 -4.37
N ARG A 390 16.33 22.67 -5.57
CA ARG A 390 16.08 21.28 -5.97
C ARG A 390 17.20 20.78 -6.87
N SER A 391 17.50 19.49 -6.75
CA SER A 391 18.45 18.79 -7.61
C SER A 391 17.76 18.28 -8.86
N PHE A 392 18.35 18.54 -10.03
CA PHE A 392 17.87 18.02 -11.31
C PHE A 392 19.02 17.38 -12.08
N LEU A 393 18.71 16.26 -12.74
CA LEU A 393 19.59 15.67 -13.74
C LEU A 393 19.31 16.27 -15.12
N LYS A 394 20.34 16.36 -15.95
CA LYS A 394 20.26 16.79 -17.34
C LYS A 394 19.22 15.94 -18.07
N GLY A 395 18.29 16.60 -18.76
CA GLY A 395 17.18 15.98 -19.47
C GLY A 395 15.85 15.98 -18.69
N MET A 396 15.88 16.06 -17.36
CA MET A 396 14.65 16.09 -16.55
C MET A 396 13.79 17.32 -16.86
N GLN A 397 12.48 17.15 -16.95
CA GLN A 397 11.59 18.30 -17.18
C GLN A 397 11.47 19.16 -15.92
N LEU A 398 11.76 20.45 -16.04
CA LEU A 398 11.71 21.38 -14.90
C LEU A 398 10.25 21.62 -14.48
N PRO A 399 9.90 21.41 -13.21
CA PRO A 399 8.51 21.44 -12.76
C PRO A 399 7.98 22.86 -12.62
N SER A 400 6.65 22.98 -12.59
CA SER A 400 5.97 24.16 -12.06
C SER A 400 6.11 24.21 -10.55
N LEU A 401 6.09 25.42 -9.96
CA LEU A 401 6.16 25.58 -8.52
C LEU A 401 4.79 25.91 -7.92
N THR A 402 4.49 25.24 -6.82
CA THR A 402 3.38 25.66 -5.95
C THR A 402 3.91 26.75 -5.03
N ILE A 403 3.49 27.99 -5.27
CA ILE A 403 3.82 29.10 -4.39
C ILE A 403 2.71 29.32 -3.36
N TYR A 404 3.12 29.67 -2.14
CA TYR A 404 2.21 30.04 -1.07
C TYR A 404 2.10 31.55 -1.01
N ARG A 405 0.88 32.08 -1.11
CA ARG A 405 0.59 33.50 -0.86
C ARG A 405 -0.15 33.65 0.46
N PRO A 406 0.58 33.84 1.58
CA PRO A 406 -0.07 34.05 2.87
C PRO A 406 -0.94 35.31 2.81
N ARG A 407 -2.13 35.24 3.41
CA ARG A 407 -3.01 36.41 3.55
C ARG A 407 -2.40 37.38 4.57
N ARG A 408 -2.78 38.66 4.50
CA ARG A 408 -2.28 39.71 5.41
C ARG A 408 -2.49 39.38 6.89
N PHE A 409 -3.50 38.57 7.20
CA PHE A 409 -3.78 38.09 8.56
C PHE A 409 -3.72 36.57 8.60
N ALA A 410 -2.75 36.02 9.34
CA ALA A 410 -2.45 34.59 9.38
C ALA A 410 -3.63 33.70 9.83
N TRP A 411 -4.52 34.21 10.69
CA TRP A 411 -5.70 33.45 11.15
C TRP A 411 -6.65 33.07 9.99
N MET A 412 -6.65 33.83 8.91
CA MET A 412 -7.46 33.54 7.72
C MET A 412 -6.93 32.32 6.95
N ASP A 413 -5.62 32.09 6.97
CA ASP A 413 -5.01 30.93 6.32
C ASP A 413 -5.26 29.64 7.14
N ASN A 414 -5.32 29.75 8.48
CA ASN A 414 -5.69 28.62 9.35
C ASN A 414 -7.16 28.21 9.19
N TRP A 415 -8.06 29.15 8.89
CA TRP A 415 -9.49 28.85 8.75
C TRP A 415 -9.89 28.44 7.32
N MET A 416 -9.29 29.04 6.29
CA MET A 416 -9.68 28.81 4.89
C MET A 416 -8.65 28.02 4.07
N GLY A 417 -7.58 27.54 4.71
CA GLY A 417 -6.42 26.99 4.02
C GLY A 417 -5.58 28.06 3.33
N VAL A 418 -4.26 27.83 3.25
CA VAL A 418 -3.31 28.74 2.61
C VAL A 418 -3.59 28.82 1.11
N ARG A 419 -3.55 30.01 0.52
CA ARG A 419 -3.68 30.15 -0.94
C ARG A 419 -2.47 29.54 -1.64
N GLN A 420 -2.70 28.44 -2.32
CA GLN A 420 -1.73 27.80 -3.20
C GLN A 420 -2.02 28.19 -4.65
N GLN A 421 -0.98 28.50 -5.40
CA GLN A 421 -1.07 28.70 -6.84
C GLN A 421 0.10 28.00 -7.52
N THR A 422 -0.17 27.24 -8.57
CA THR A 422 0.89 26.70 -9.42
C THR A 422 1.30 27.77 -10.43
N VAL A 423 2.58 28.13 -10.44
CA VAL A 423 3.13 29.13 -11.36
C VAL A 423 4.32 28.54 -12.13
N ALA A 424 4.50 29.00 -13.36
CA ALA A 424 5.72 28.76 -14.11
C ALA A 424 6.88 29.49 -13.42
N ALA A 425 8.01 28.83 -13.32
CA ALA A 425 9.17 29.29 -12.58
C ALA A 425 10.42 29.33 -13.45
N THR A 426 11.33 30.20 -13.03
CA THR A 426 12.66 30.34 -13.61
C THR A 426 13.67 29.75 -12.63
N TRP A 427 14.31 28.67 -13.06
CA TRP A 427 15.30 27.92 -12.29
C TRP A 427 16.69 28.41 -12.67
N LYS A 428 17.55 28.60 -11.67
CA LYS A 428 18.93 29.06 -11.84
C LYS A 428 19.89 28.03 -11.24
N LEU A 429 20.86 27.56 -12.02
CA LEU A 429 21.90 26.65 -11.56
C LEU A 429 22.75 27.34 -10.48
N VAL A 430 22.84 26.76 -9.29
CA VAL A 430 23.59 27.31 -8.14
C VAL A 430 24.70 26.39 -7.63
N GLY A 431 24.69 25.11 -7.99
CA GLY A 431 25.75 24.15 -7.65
C GLY A 431 25.70 22.92 -8.56
N TYR A 432 26.76 22.12 -8.56
CA TYR A 432 26.83 20.84 -9.27
C TYR A 432 26.62 19.68 -8.30
N LEU A 433 26.05 18.57 -8.77
CA LEU A 433 25.70 17.41 -7.92
C LEU A 433 26.91 16.59 -7.45
N ASP A 434 28.06 16.78 -8.05
CA ASP A 434 29.34 16.17 -7.65
C ASP A 434 30.09 16.99 -6.56
N GLU A 435 29.56 18.15 -6.17
CA GLU A 435 30.15 19.06 -5.17
C GLU A 435 29.18 19.43 -4.02
N ALA A 436 27.98 18.82 -3.96
CA ALA A 436 26.90 19.16 -3.03
C ALA A 436 26.60 18.09 -1.97
#